data_AF-A0A5J4P4M2-F1
#
_entry.id   AF-A0A5J4P4M2-F1
#
_cell.length_a   1.000
_cell.length_b   1.000
_cell.length_c   1.000
_cell.angle_alpha   90.00
_cell.angle_beta   90.00
_cell.angle_gamma   90.00
#
_symmetry.space_group_name_H-M   'P 1'
#
loop_
_entity.id
_entity.type
_entity.pdbx_description
1 polymer ?
#
loop_
_entity_poly.entity_id
_entity_poly.type
_entity_poly.pdbx_seq_one_letter_code
_entity_poly.pdbx_strand_id
1 'polypeptide(L)' 'MIGLKYQDKLQKRARMGAGDTSERLNYKIAEYTWSILKDKPHFHVSFIMNVSPECDCWNHNDAPIIPDMGMAASFDP' A
#
# COMPACT_ATOMS: atom_id res chain seq x y z
N MET A 1 -8.03 -23.90 -2.10
CA MET A 1 -9.32 -23.20 -2.29
C MET A 1 -9.74 -22.29 -1.12
N ILE A 2 -9.15 -22.42 0.08
CA ILE A 2 -9.45 -21.56 1.25
C ILE A 2 -8.88 -20.13 1.09
N GLY A 3 -7.77 -19.96 0.37
CA GLY A 3 -7.09 -18.66 0.19
C GLY A 3 -7.88 -17.60 -0.59
N LEU A 4 -8.59 -17.99 -1.67
CA LEU A 4 -9.33 -17.03 -2.51
C LEU A 4 -10.53 -16.39 -1.79
N LYS A 5 -11.24 -17.16 -0.95
CA LYS A 5 -12.37 -16.63 -0.15
C LYS A 5 -11.92 -15.68 0.96
N TYR A 6 -10.70 -15.84 1.47
CA TYR A 6 -10.13 -14.93 2.49
C TYR A 6 -9.60 -13.65 1.83
N GLN A 7 -8.99 -13.76 0.65
CA GLN A 7 -8.56 -12.62 -0.15
C GLN A 7 -9.70 -11.69 -0.56
N ASP A 8 -10.86 -12.23 -0.97
CA ASP A 8 -12.04 -11.40 -1.30
C ASP A 8 -12.58 -10.61 -0.09
N LYS A 9 -12.49 -11.18 1.13
CA LYS A 9 -12.91 -10.49 2.36
C LYS A 9 -11.93 -9.40 2.77
N LEU A 10 -10.64 -9.65 2.65
CA LEU A 10 -9.60 -8.67 2.99
C LEU A 10 -9.46 -7.57 1.95
N GLN A 11 -9.65 -7.86 0.66
CA GLN A 11 -9.63 -6.85 -0.40
C GLN A 11 -10.77 -5.83 -0.21
N LYS A 12 -11.91 -6.26 0.35
CA LYS A 12 -12.99 -5.33 0.77
C LYS A 12 -12.60 -4.48 1.98
N ARG A 13 -11.71 -4.97 2.85
CA ARG A 13 -11.20 -4.22 4.01
C ARG A 13 -10.10 -3.24 3.61
N ALA A 14 -9.22 -3.57 2.67
CA ALA A 14 -8.17 -2.69 2.16
C ALA A 14 -8.67 -1.53 1.29
N ARG A 15 -9.97 -1.19 1.34
CA ARG A 15 -10.57 -0.04 0.65
C ARG A 15 -10.85 1.08 1.66
N MET A 16 -10.77 2.32 1.19
CA MET A 16 -11.15 3.49 1.97
C MET A 16 -12.66 3.50 2.24
N GLY A 17 -13.05 3.51 3.51
CA GLY A 17 -14.41 3.72 3.98
C GLY A 17 -14.67 5.19 4.32
N ALA A 18 -15.95 5.57 4.42
CA ALA A 18 -16.43 6.96 4.59
C ALA A 18 -15.93 7.70 5.86
N GLY A 19 -15.16 7.05 6.72
CA GLY A 19 -14.51 7.66 7.90
C GLY A 19 -13.11 7.10 8.15
N ASP A 20 -12.46 6.53 7.12
CA ASP A 20 -11.05 6.17 7.20
C ASP A 20 -10.19 7.41 6.94
N THR A 21 -9.14 7.57 7.74
CA THR A 21 -8.02 8.46 7.42
C THR A 21 -7.05 7.75 6.49
N SER A 22 -6.19 8.52 5.81
CA SER A 22 -5.06 7.98 5.03
C SER A 22 -4.17 7.06 5.89
N GLU A 23 -3.92 7.45 7.14
CA GLU A 23 -3.20 6.62 8.12
C GLU A 23 -3.88 5.25 8.34
N ARG A 24 -5.19 5.24 8.57
CA ARG A 24 -5.93 3.99 8.80
C ARG A 24 -5.96 3.10 7.56
N LEU A 25 -5.96 3.70 6.38
CA LEU A 25 -5.88 2.96 5.12
C LEU A 25 -4.51 2.26 4.97
N ASN A 26 -3.42 2.94 5.33
CA ASN A 26 -2.06 2.36 5.27
C ASN A 26 -1.94 1.10 6.14
N TYR A 27 -2.48 1.11 7.37
CA TYR A 27 -2.47 -0.09 8.21
C TYR A 27 -3.25 -1.26 7.59
N LYS A 28 -4.38 -0.99 6.92
CA LYS A 28 -5.18 -2.03 6.25
C LYS A 28 -4.46 -2.60 5.03
N ILE A 29 -3.71 -1.77 4.30
CA ILE A 29 -2.87 -2.21 3.18
C ILE A 29 -1.75 -3.11 3.69
N ALA A 30 -1.04 -2.71 4.74
CA ALA A 30 0.02 -3.52 5.35
C ALA A 30 -0.52 -4.87 5.88
N GLU A 31 -1.66 -4.86 6.59
CA GLU A 31 -2.29 -6.09 7.08
C GLU A 31 -2.70 -7.03 5.94
N TYR A 32 -3.22 -6.47 4.83
CA TYR A 32 -3.55 -7.24 3.64
C TYR A 32 -2.31 -7.87 3.00
N THR A 33 -1.26 -7.08 2.79
CA THR A 33 -0.03 -7.55 2.14
C THR A 33 0.63 -8.65 2.98
N TRP A 34 0.73 -8.46 4.30
CA TRP A 34 1.19 -9.49 5.23
C TRP A 34 0.36 -10.78 5.13
N SER A 35 -0.97 -10.67 5.08
CA SER A 35 -1.85 -11.85 4.99
C SER A 35 -1.65 -12.68 3.73
N ILE A 36 -1.15 -12.07 2.64
CA ILE A 36 -0.88 -12.74 1.36
C ILE A 36 0.51 -13.35 1.34
N LEU A 37 1.49 -12.62 1.89
CA LEU A 37 2.91 -12.93 1.80
C LEU A 37 3.42 -13.80 2.94
N LYS A 38 2.67 -13.89 4.05
CA LYS A 38 3.03 -14.76 5.17
C LYS A 38 3.30 -16.18 4.68
N ASP A 39 4.43 -16.72 5.11
CA ASP A 39 4.94 -18.05 4.76
C ASP A 39 5.31 -18.24 3.28
N LYS A 40 5.54 -17.13 2.54
CA LYS A 40 5.99 -17.15 1.14
C LYS A 40 7.24 -16.30 0.94
N PRO A 41 8.19 -16.72 0.07
CA PRO A 41 9.31 -15.88 -0.30
C PRO A 41 8.82 -14.66 -1.09
N HIS A 42 9.28 -13.47 -0.72
CA HIS A 42 8.93 -12.20 -1.34
C HIS A 42 10.12 -11.24 -1.33
N PHE A 43 10.11 -10.26 -2.24
CA PHE A 43 11.11 -9.20 -2.36
C PHE A 43 10.43 -7.98 -2.97
N HIS A 44 10.61 -6.82 -2.35
CA HIS A 44 9.90 -5.58 -2.71
C HIS A 44 10.89 -4.55 -3.24
N VAL A 45 10.52 -3.94 -4.37
CA VAL A 45 11.24 -2.82 -4.96
C VAL A 45 10.26 -1.67 -5.06
N SER A 46 10.57 -0.57 -4.40
CA SER A 46 9.75 0.64 -4.34
C SER A 46 10.46 1.79 -5.05
N PHE A 47 9.74 2.53 -5.89
CA PHE A 47 10.24 3.72 -6.56
C PHE A 47 9.72 4.94 -5.82
N ILE A 48 10.62 5.82 -5.39
CA ILE A 48 10.24 7.04 -4.69
C ILE A 48 10.50 8.21 -5.62
N MET A 49 9.43 8.61 -6.30
CA MET A 49 9.43 9.63 -7.35
C MET A 49 8.16 10.48 -7.26
N ASN A 50 8.21 11.72 -7.74
CA ASN A 50 7.08 12.66 -7.74
C ASN A 50 6.38 12.78 -6.38
N VAL A 51 7.14 12.95 -5.31
CA VAL A 51 6.60 13.02 -3.94
C VAL A 51 5.77 14.29 -3.76
N SER A 52 4.46 14.11 -3.55
CA SER A 52 3.50 15.18 -3.29
C SER A 52 3.22 15.40 -1.81
N PRO A 53 2.70 16.58 -1.43
CA PRO A 53 2.18 16.82 -0.07
C PRO A 53 1.01 15.91 0.30
N GLU A 54 0.18 15.58 -0.69
CA GLU A 54 -1.00 14.73 -0.53
C GLU A 54 -0.70 13.25 -0.77
N CYS A 55 -1.52 12.38 -0.18
CA CYS A 55 -1.40 10.94 -0.33
C CYS A 55 -1.92 10.48 -1.71
N ASP A 56 -1.24 9.51 -2.34
CA ASP A 56 -1.55 8.96 -3.67
C ASP A 56 -2.99 8.43 -3.86
N CYS A 57 -3.76 8.28 -2.80
CA CYS A 57 -5.19 7.96 -2.89
C CYS A 57 -6.06 9.14 -3.37
N TRP A 58 -5.47 10.33 -3.47
CA TRP A 58 -6.14 11.53 -3.96
C TRP A 58 -6.28 11.51 -5.49
N ASN A 59 -7.30 12.19 -6.03
CA ASN A 59 -7.58 12.08 -7.48
C ASN A 59 -6.60 12.85 -8.38
N HIS A 60 -5.76 13.68 -7.79
CA HIS A 60 -4.76 14.48 -8.47
C HIS A 60 -3.43 14.41 -7.72
N ASN A 61 -2.37 14.70 -8.46
CA ASN A 61 -1.02 14.80 -7.94
C ASN A 61 -0.53 16.24 -8.13
N ASP A 62 -0.06 16.85 -7.06
CA ASP A 62 0.46 18.22 -7.05
C ASP A 62 1.92 18.28 -7.52
N ALA A 63 2.47 19.49 -7.60
CA ALA A 63 3.89 19.66 -7.91
C ALA A 63 4.77 18.93 -6.87
N PRO A 64 5.81 18.18 -7.31
CA PRO A 64 6.71 17.49 -6.39
C PRO A 64 7.40 18.45 -5.41
N ILE A 65 7.40 18.09 -4.13
CA ILE A 65 8.01 18.91 -3.07
C ILE A 65 9.49 18.58 -2.84
N ILE A 66 9.93 17.37 -3.24
CA ILE A 66 11.33 16.92 -3.19
C ILE A 66 11.72 16.25 -4.51
N PRO A 67 13.03 16.23 -4.86
CA PRO A 67 13.52 15.50 -6.02
C PRO A 67 13.35 13.99 -5.86
N ASP A 68 13.33 13.27 -6.99
CA ASP A 68 13.24 11.81 -7.02
C ASP A 68 14.42 11.17 -6.26
N MET A 69 14.11 10.25 -5.35
CA MET A 69 15.10 9.58 -4.49
C MET A 69 15.57 8.23 -5.08
N GLY A 70 14.92 7.74 -6.13
CA GLY A 70 15.30 6.51 -6.83
C GLY A 70 14.59 5.28 -6.30
N MET A 71 15.34 4.17 -6.16
CA MET A 71 14.80 2.84 -5.85
C MET A 71 15.21 2.38 -4.45
N ALA A 72 14.22 1.94 -3.67
CA ALA A 72 14.41 1.25 -2.41
C ALA A 72 14.13 -0.25 -2.60
N ALA A 73 14.90 -1.09 -1.91
CA ALA A 73 14.73 -2.54 -1.92
C ALA A 73 14.60 -3.06 -0.49
N SER A 74 13.58 -3.87 -0.21
CA SER A 74 13.34 -4.42 1.11
C SER A 74 12.65 -5.79 1.05
N PHE A 75 12.63 -6.45 2.20
CA PHE A 75 11.80 -7.64 2.46
C PHE A 75 10.58 -7.27 3.31
N ASP A 76 10.11 -6.04 3.17
CA ASP A 76 8.98 -5.53 3.95
C ASP A 76 7.66 -6.08 3.39
N PRO A 77 6.79 -6.70 4.22
CA PRO A 77 5.60 -7.41 3.77
C PRO A 77 4.28 -6.64 3.92
#